data_AF-A0A972Q5C3-F1
#
_entry.id   AF-A0A972Q5C3-F1
#
_cell.length_a   1.000
_cell.length_b   1.000
_cell.length_c   1.000
_cell.angle_alpha   90.00
_cell.angle_beta   90.00
_cell.angle_gamma   90.00
#
_symmetry.space_group_name_H-M   'P 1'
#
loop_
_entity.id
_entity.type
_entity.pdbx_description
1 polymer ?
#
loop_
_entity_poly.entity_id
_entity_poly.type
_entity_poly.pdbx_seq_one_letter_code
_entity_poly.pdbx_strand_id
1 'polypeptide(L)'
;MTNFLNVIPLELSFKAIREQVVSSIVLNIHMEQMKDVMRRVVQVSEVRGMASDTIVMQDIFVFHQIRFQNWIVHGGLIPTGLRPKFLEKLAANSIENANNTFELSRI
;
A
#
# COMPACT_ATOMS: atom_id res chain seq x y z
N MET A 1 -28.52 -30.31 26.09
CA MET A 1 -27.95 -30.12 24.73
C MET A 1 -27.45 -28.69 24.63
N THR A 2 -26.35 -28.38 25.31
CA THR A 2 -25.93 -27.00 25.59
C THR A 2 -24.61 -26.75 24.86
N ASN A 3 -24.69 -25.92 23.82
CA ASN A 3 -23.64 -25.07 23.26
C ASN A 3 -22.28 -25.71 22.92
N PHE A 4 -22.24 -26.49 21.84
CA PHE A 4 -21.01 -26.75 21.09
C PHE A 4 -20.71 -25.68 20.01
N LEU A 5 -21.47 -24.57 19.97
CA LEU A 5 -21.33 -23.52 18.94
C LEU A 5 -20.47 -22.31 19.37
N ASN A 6 -19.80 -22.36 20.53
CA ASN A 6 -18.92 -21.29 21.03
C ASN A 6 -17.41 -21.64 20.98
N VAL A 7 -16.99 -22.61 20.17
CA VAL A 7 -15.62 -23.18 20.23
C VAL A 7 -14.54 -22.39 19.47
N ILE A 8 -14.80 -21.13 19.10
CA ILE A 8 -13.75 -20.20 18.68
C ILE A 8 -13.75 -19.04 19.68
N PRO A 9 -12.69 -18.84 20.47
CA PRO A 9 -12.55 -17.66 21.31
C PRO A 9 -12.76 -16.40 20.45
N LEU A 10 -13.61 -15.48 20.90
CA LEU A 10 -14.01 -14.29 20.13
C LEU A 10 -12.80 -13.48 19.61
N GLU A 11 -11.72 -13.44 20.40
CA GLU A 11 -10.43 -12.83 20.02
C GLU A 11 -9.79 -13.48 18.78
N LEU A 12 -9.82 -14.82 18.69
CA LEU A 12 -9.34 -15.54 17.50
C LEU A 12 -10.20 -15.22 16.26
N SER A 13 -11.50 -15.00 16.45
CA SER A 13 -12.41 -14.60 15.38
C SER A 13 -12.06 -13.22 14.83
N PHE A 14 -11.81 -12.22 15.69
CA PHE A 14 -11.43 -10.87 15.24
C PHE A 14 -10.09 -10.86 14.51
N LYS A 15 -9.09 -11.60 14.98
CA LYS A 15 -7.81 -11.74 14.28
C LYS A 15 -7.99 -12.37 12.91
N ALA A 16 -8.74 -13.47 12.81
CA ALA A 16 -9.00 -14.15 11.54
C ALA A 16 -9.73 -13.23 10.53
N ILE A 17 -10.70 -12.44 10.98
CA ILE A 17 -11.40 -11.46 10.15
C ILE A 17 -10.42 -10.40 9.63
N ARG A 18 -9.56 -9.86 10.50
CA ARG A 18 -8.55 -8.87 10.09
C ARG A 18 -7.57 -9.45 9.07
N GLU A 19 -7.08 -10.67 9.28
CA GLU A 19 -6.20 -11.36 8.34
C GLU A 19 -6.87 -11.57 6.98
N GLN A 20 -8.14 -11.97 6.97
CA GLN A 20 -8.90 -12.14 5.74
C GLN A 20 -9.09 -10.82 4.99
N VAL A 21 -9.44 -9.73 5.70
CA VAL A 21 -9.57 -8.40 5.09
C VAL A 21 -8.23 -7.93 4.53
N VAL A 22 -7.15 -8.03 5.31
CA VAL A 22 -5.82 -7.54 4.91
C VAL A 22 -5.26 -8.33 3.73
N SER A 23 -5.44 -9.66 3.69
CA SER A 23 -4.99 -10.49 2.57
C SER A 23 -5.67 -10.14 1.23
N SER A 24 -6.85 -9.53 1.29
CA SER A 24 -7.60 -9.11 0.11
C SER A 24 -7.15 -7.73 -0.42
N ILE A 25 -6.40 -6.97 0.36
CA ILE A 25 -5.88 -5.65 -0.03
C ILE A 25 -4.50 -5.84 -0.66
N VAL A 26 -4.34 -5.37 -1.90
CA VAL A 26 -3.03 -5.42 -2.60
C VAL A 26 -2.26 -4.12 -2.42
N LEU A 27 -2.95 -2.98 -2.53
CA LEU A 27 -2.31 -1.68 -2.65
C LEU A 27 -3.09 -0.62 -1.84
N ASN A 28 -2.35 0.17 -1.08
CA ASN A 28 -2.84 1.31 -0.31
C ASN A 28 -2.37 2.61 -0.97
N ILE A 29 -3.32 3.50 -1.29
CA ILE A 29 -3.04 4.83 -1.85
C ILE A 29 -3.39 5.86 -0.79
N HIS A 30 -2.37 6.47 -0.19
CA HIS A 30 -2.56 7.53 0.78
C HIS A 30 -2.58 8.88 0.08
N MET A 31 -3.61 9.67 0.38
CA MET A 31 -3.82 11.00 -0.19
C MET A 31 -3.93 12.04 0.91
N GLU A 32 -3.28 13.18 0.71
CA GLU A 32 -3.35 14.30 1.64
C GLU A 32 -3.67 15.60 0.92
N GLN A 33 -4.28 16.52 1.67
CA GLN A 33 -4.40 17.90 1.24
C GLN A 33 -3.09 18.63 1.49
N MET A 34 -2.50 19.15 0.42
CA MET A 34 -1.23 19.86 0.44
C MET A 34 -1.39 21.33 0.82
N LYS A 35 -0.25 22.02 1.01
CA LYS A 35 -0.20 23.47 1.31
C LYS A 35 -0.82 24.34 0.22
N ASP A 36 -0.89 23.84 -1.02
CA ASP A 36 -1.58 24.49 -2.14
C ASP A 36 -3.08 24.11 -2.22
N VAL A 37 -3.63 23.51 -1.15
CA VAL A 37 -5.04 23.06 -1.01
C VAL A 37 -5.42 21.89 -1.94
N MET A 38 -4.53 21.50 -2.85
CA MET A 38 -4.72 20.37 -3.75
C MET A 38 -4.58 19.04 -3.00
N ARG A 39 -5.44 18.07 -3.33
CA ARG A 39 -5.26 16.68 -2.87
C ARG A 39 -4.27 15.98 -3.79
N ARG A 40 -3.22 15.41 -3.21
CA ARG A 40 -2.21 14.65 -3.96
C ARG A 40 -2.00 13.29 -3.33
N VAL A 41 -1.67 12.30 -4.15
CA VAL A 41 -1.16 11.02 -3.65
C VAL A 41 0.21 11.29 -3.04
N VAL A 42 0.35 10.99 -1.75
CA VAL A 42 1.59 11.21 -1.00
C VAL A 42 2.41 9.95 -0.84
N GLN A 43 1.74 8.79 -0.85
CA GLN A 43 2.37 7.51 -0.66
C GLN A 43 1.54 6.42 -1.33
N VAL A 44 2.22 5.48 -1.97
CA VAL A 44 1.64 4.26 -2.52
C VAL A 44 2.38 3.09 -1.91
N SER A 45 1.67 2.22 -1.19
CA SER A 45 2.27 1.09 -0.47
C SER A 45 1.64 -0.24 -0.91
N GLU A 46 2.46 -1.28 -1.07
CA GLU A 46 2.00 -2.66 -1.19
C GLU A 46 1.70 -3.22 0.20
N VAL A 47 0.51 -3.79 0.39
CA VAL A 47 0.16 -4.50 1.61
C VAL A 47 0.76 -5.91 1.54
N ARG A 48 1.61 -6.25 2.50
CA ARG A 48 2.35 -7.54 2.52
C ARG A 48 1.65 -8.61 3.36
N GLY A 49 0.71 -8.20 4.21
CA GLY A 49 -0.04 -9.08 5.11
C GLY A 49 -0.05 -8.52 6.53
N MET A 50 -0.15 -9.43 7.50
CA MET A 50 -0.12 -9.10 8.93
C MET A 50 1.03 -9.83 9.62
N ALA A 51 1.73 -9.14 10.51
CA ALA A 51 2.65 -9.73 11.47
C ALA A 51 2.08 -9.53 12.86
N SER A 52 1.68 -10.63 13.51
CA SER A 52 0.91 -10.61 14.76
C SER A 52 -0.38 -9.79 14.59
N ASP A 53 -0.43 -8.57 15.14
CA ASP A 53 -1.58 -7.65 15.06
C ASP A 53 -1.30 -6.41 14.22
N THR A 54 -0.14 -6.30 13.58
CA THR A 54 0.26 -5.14 12.79
C THR A 54 0.21 -5.45 11.30
N ILE A 55 -0.43 -4.56 10.53
CA ILE A 55 -0.42 -4.65 9.06
C ILE A 55 0.97 -4.24 8.58
N VAL A 56 1.61 -5.12 7.82
CA VAL A 56 2.91 -4.85 7.22
C VAL A 56 2.70 -4.32 5.82
N MET A 57 3.28 -3.16 5.55
CA MET A 57 3.23 -2.49 4.26
C MET A 57 4.63 -2.12 3.80
N GLN A 58 4.79 -1.99 2.49
CA GLN A 58 6.04 -1.59 1.88
C GLN A 58 5.78 -0.48 0.88
N ASP A 59 6.45 0.66 1.04
CA ASP A 59 6.24 1.81 0.18
C ASP A 59 6.88 1.59 -1.19
N ILE A 60 6.08 1.80 -2.23
CA ILE A 60 6.46 1.63 -3.63
C ILE A 60 6.71 3.00 -4.27
N PHE A 61 5.87 4.00 -3.92
CA PHE A 61 6.09 5.39 -4.31
C PHE A 61 5.91 6.32 -3.11
N VAL A 62 6.73 7.37 -3.07
CA VAL A 62 6.62 8.45 -2.09
C VAL A 62 6.64 9.78 -2.81
N PHE A 63 5.77 10.70 -2.41
CA PHE A 63 5.74 12.04 -2.98
C PHE A 63 6.91 12.84 -2.44
N HIS A 64 7.72 13.36 -3.36
CA HIS A 64 8.83 14.22 -3.04
C HIS A 64 8.51 15.65 -3.47
N GLN A 65 8.35 16.50 -2.46
CA GLN A 65 8.22 17.93 -2.68
C GLN A 65 9.59 18.52 -3.00
N ILE A 66 9.74 19.02 -4.24
CA ILE A 66 10.96 19.66 -4.72
C ILE A 66 11.00 21.12 -4.26
N ARG A 67 9.87 21.83 -4.40
CA ARG A 67 9.77 23.25 -4.02
C ARG A 67 8.32 23.67 -3.78
N PHE A 68 8.15 24.78 -3.08
CA PHE A 68 6.87 25.45 -2.91
C PHE A 68 7.04 26.92 -3.30
N GLN A 69 6.38 27.36 -4.37
CA GLN A 69 6.53 28.70 -4.92
C GLN A 69 5.18 29.19 -5.44
N ASN A 70 4.89 30.49 -5.24
CA ASN A 70 3.64 31.12 -5.68
C ASN A 70 2.39 30.35 -5.21
N TRP A 71 2.42 29.84 -3.97
CA TRP A 71 1.35 29.02 -3.39
C TRP A 71 1.09 27.68 -4.10
N ILE A 72 2.03 27.21 -4.91
CA ILE A 72 1.95 25.94 -5.65
C ILE A 72 3.03 24.99 -5.13
N VAL A 73 2.63 23.76 -4.83
CA VAL A 73 3.55 22.67 -4.49
C VAL A 73 4.05 22.03 -5.79
N HIS A 74 5.37 22.05 -5.98
CA HIS A 74 6.04 21.32 -7.04
C HIS A 74 6.69 20.06 -6.47
N GLY A 75 6.37 18.93 -7.06
CA GLY A 75 6.85 17.63 -6.64
C GLY A 75 6.17 16.54 -7.45
N GLY A 76 6.56 15.30 -7.19
CA GLY A 76 6.00 14.14 -7.84
C GLY A 76 6.22 12.88 -7.02
N LEU A 77 5.50 11.82 -7.40
CA LEU A 77 5.77 10.49 -6.86
C LEU A 77 7.10 9.98 -7.41
N ILE A 78 7.99 9.57 -6.51
CA ILE A 78 9.25 8.91 -6.84
C ILE A 78 9.13 7.43 -6.45
N PRO A 79 9.55 6.50 -7.30
CA PRO A 79 9.66 5.09 -6.93
C PRO A 79 10.72 4.90 -5.84
N THR A 80 10.45 4.03 -4.86
CA THR A 80 11.40 3.69 -3.79
C THR A 80 12.51 2.74 -4.24
N GLY A 81 12.41 2.18 -5.45
CA GLY A 81 13.29 1.11 -5.94
C GLY A 81 12.89 -0.28 -5.50
N LEU A 82 11.87 -0.41 -4.66
CA LEU A 82 11.44 -1.70 -4.15
C LEU A 82 10.53 -2.40 -5.16
N ARG A 83 10.88 -3.65 -5.50
CA ARG A 83 10.10 -4.49 -6.43
C ARG A 83 8.84 -5.03 -5.73
N PRO A 84 7.62 -4.67 -6.16
CA PRO A 84 6.38 -5.22 -5.59
C PRO A 84 6.21 -6.71 -5.90
N LYS A 85 5.60 -7.48 -4.99
CA LYS A 85 5.27 -8.90 -5.21
C LYS A 85 4.20 -9.08 -6.28
N PHE A 86 3.23 -8.17 -6.37
CA PHE A 86 2.17 -8.29 -7.36
C PHE A 86 2.67 -8.20 -8.81
N LEU A 87 3.91 -7.79 -9.06
CA LEU A 87 4.52 -7.83 -10.39
C LEU A 87 4.53 -9.25 -10.98
N GLU A 88 4.71 -10.28 -10.17
CA GLU A 88 4.64 -11.68 -10.63
C GLU A 88 3.23 -12.02 -11.13
N LYS A 89 2.19 -11.53 -10.44
CA LYS A 89 0.80 -11.67 -10.87
C LYS A 89 0.53 -10.91 -12.16
N LEU A 90 1.10 -9.72 -12.34
CA LEU A 90 0.98 -8.95 -13.58
C LEU A 90 1.64 -9.67 -14.75
N ALA A 91 2.85 -10.21 -14.56
CA ALA A 91 3.56 -10.98 -15.57
C ALA A 91 2.79 -12.25 -15.98
N ALA A 92 2.19 -12.95 -15.01
CA ALA A 92 1.33 -14.11 -15.30
C ALA A 92 0.07 -13.78 -16.11
N ASN A 93 -0.37 -12.50 -16.09
CA ASN A 93 -1.48 -12.00 -16.90
C ASN A 93 -1.01 -11.28 -18.18
N SER A 94 0.23 -11.56 -18.64
CA SER A 94 0.84 -10.98 -19.84
C SER A 94 0.98 -9.45 -19.82
N ILE A 95 1.11 -8.85 -18.63
CA ILE A 95 1.41 -7.43 -18.44
C ILE A 95 2.92 -7.29 -18.18
N GLU A 96 3.71 -7.18 -19.24
CA GLU A 96 5.18 -7.25 -19.19
C GLU A 96 5.85 -5.89 -18.91
N ASN A 97 5.17 -4.78 -19.18
CA ASN A 97 5.79 -3.44 -19.27
C ASN A 97 5.85 -2.66 -17.95
N ALA A 98 5.83 -3.35 -16.81
CA ALA A 98 5.75 -2.72 -15.49
C ALA A 98 7.10 -2.61 -14.77
N ASN A 99 8.16 -3.27 -15.26
CA ASN A 99 9.41 -3.42 -14.49
C ASN A 99 10.13 -2.08 -14.24
N ASN A 100 10.27 -1.24 -15.26
CA ASN A 100 11.03 0.02 -15.15
C ASN A 100 10.31 1.07 -14.28
N THR A 101 9.00 0.93 -14.07
CA THR A 101 8.17 1.89 -13.32
C THR A 101 8.52 1.94 -11.83
N PHE A 102 9.08 0.86 -11.29
CA PHE A 102 9.40 0.71 -9.87
C PHE A 102 10.89 0.85 -9.56
N GLU A 103 11.73 0.98 -10.58
CA GLU A 103 13.16 1.20 -10.41
C GLU A 103 13.43 2.64 -9.99
N LEU A 104 14.52 2.86 -9.23
CA LEU A 104 14.90 4.21 -8.80
C LEU A 104 15.10 5.12 -10.01
N SER A 105 14.27 6.15 -10.12
CA SER A 105 14.50 7.22 -11.09
C SER A 105 15.66 8.08 -10.61
N ARG A 106 16.72 8.22 -11.42
CA ARG A 106 17.72 9.27 -11.21
C ARG A 106 17.03 10.63 -11.43
N ILE A 107 17.01 11.45 -10.38
CA ILE A 107 16.56 12.85 -10.41
C ILE A 107 17.78 13.73 -10.58
#